data_AF-A0A160F7F8-F1
#
_entry.id   AF-A0A160F7F8-F1
#
_cell.length_a   1.000
_cell.length_b   1.000
_cell.length_c   1.000
_cell.angle_alpha   90.00
_cell.angle_beta   90.00
_cell.angle_gamma   90.00
#
_symmetry.space_group_name_H-M   'P 1'
#
loop_
_entity.id
_entity.type
_entity.pdbx_description
1 polymer ?
#
loop_
_entity_poly.entity_id
_entity_poly.type
_entity_poly.pdbx_seq_one_letter_code
_entity_poly.pdbx_strand_id
1 'polypeptide(L)'
;MKTSAQIIGLPIISIADGGQIGTVKLLIINPEKGSVDFLTIEQEDVAFGLKAIPFKKIVGIGEFAVTVEDDRAVIDLAEIPIANQLVNKQIRIKNTKAMTRKGELLGEVTEFFINDETGEIMGIHLQTEGRQAILSSEWVLTYGKDILIVSETAPDSLLDDAGMLAEKIEAPIHEANEAEAETAAIEEIKEQNALKALREKQMELLQGKRVKKDIFDLNGHILIKAGTILTAEHIVKAQTEGPSVMIDLSMNVDA
;
A
#
# COMPACT_ATOMS: atom_id res chain seq x y z
N MET A 1 4.41 12.30 6.04
CA MET A 1 3.74 12.75 4.78
C MET A 1 4.47 13.94 4.19
N LYS A 2 4.77 13.89 2.90
CA LYS A 2 5.49 14.95 2.16
C LYS A 2 4.78 15.25 0.84
N THR A 3 4.88 16.50 0.38
CA THR A 3 4.42 16.86 -0.98
C THR A 3 5.50 16.54 -2.01
N SER A 4 5.11 16.33 -3.27
CA SER A 4 6.09 16.09 -4.33
C SER A 4 7.07 17.27 -4.49
N ALA A 5 6.59 18.50 -4.33
CA ALA A 5 7.41 19.71 -4.35
C ALA A 5 8.41 19.81 -3.19
N GLN A 6 8.12 19.22 -2.03
CA GLN A 6 9.07 19.16 -0.92
C GLN A 6 10.21 18.18 -1.16
N ILE A 7 10.00 17.16 -1.99
CA ILE A 7 11.00 16.11 -2.27
C ILE A 7 11.86 16.49 -3.46
N ILE A 8 11.24 17.05 -4.51
CA ILE A 8 11.94 17.49 -5.71
C ILE A 8 12.84 18.67 -5.36
N GLY A 9 14.11 18.59 -5.76
CA GLY A 9 15.13 19.59 -5.49
C GLY A 9 15.90 19.38 -4.19
N LEU A 10 15.54 18.38 -3.37
CA LEU A 10 16.33 18.07 -2.19
C LEU A 10 17.67 17.40 -2.57
N PRO A 11 18.77 17.75 -1.87
CA PRO A 11 20.01 17.01 -1.97
C PRO A 11 19.82 15.59 -1.43
N ILE A 12 20.48 14.64 -2.07
CA ILE A 12 20.54 13.24 -1.66
C ILE A 12 21.87 13.02 -0.94
N ILE A 13 21.82 12.62 0.32
CA ILE A 13 22.98 12.46 1.20
C ILE A 13 23.14 10.98 1.58
N SER A 14 24.37 10.49 1.46
CA SER A 14 24.78 9.18 1.95
C SER A 14 25.05 9.23 3.45
N ILE A 15 24.49 8.28 4.20
CA ILE A 15 24.70 8.16 5.65
C ILE A 15 26.10 7.61 5.96
N ALA A 16 26.64 6.73 5.11
CA ALA A 16 27.91 6.06 5.33
C ALA A 16 29.11 7.02 5.37
N ASP A 17 29.13 8.03 4.50
CA ASP A 17 30.26 8.95 4.30
C ASP A 17 29.88 10.43 4.43
N GLY A 18 28.59 10.75 4.58
CA GLY A 18 28.09 12.13 4.63
C GLY A 18 28.17 12.86 3.29
N GLY A 19 28.47 12.15 2.19
CA GLY A 19 28.63 12.72 0.86
C GLY A 19 27.30 13.07 0.22
N GLN A 20 27.25 14.18 -0.52
CA GLN A 20 26.13 14.48 -1.40
C GLN A 20 26.28 13.70 -2.71
N ILE A 21 25.35 12.78 -2.93
CA ILE A 21 25.30 11.97 -4.15
C ILE A 21 24.78 12.83 -5.31
N GLY A 22 23.76 13.65 -5.09
CA GLY A 22 23.18 14.49 -6.13
C GLY A 22 21.93 15.20 -5.64
N THR A 23 21.04 15.58 -6.56
CA THR A 23 19.79 16.28 -6.24
C THR A 23 18.60 15.54 -6.85
N VAL A 24 17.48 15.47 -6.15
CA VAL A 24 16.25 14.85 -6.67
C VAL A 24 15.70 15.69 -7.82
N LYS A 25 15.59 15.10 -9.01
CA LYS A 25 15.05 15.78 -10.20
C LYS A 25 13.57 15.56 -10.40
N LEU A 26 13.15 14.29 -10.41
CA LEU A 26 11.77 13.85 -10.66
C LEU A 26 11.46 12.55 -9.91
N LEU A 27 10.18 12.36 -9.63
CA LEU A 27 9.61 11.15 -9.02
C LEU A 27 8.98 10.28 -10.12
N ILE A 28 9.37 9.00 -10.18
CA ILE A 28 8.82 8.02 -11.12
C ILE A 28 7.69 7.26 -10.44
N ILE A 29 6.52 7.33 -11.05
CA ILE A 29 5.28 6.82 -10.49
C ILE A 29 4.96 5.46 -11.11
N ASN A 30 4.59 4.50 -10.26
CA ASN A 30 4.05 3.23 -10.65
C ASN A 30 2.52 3.33 -10.74
N PRO A 31 1.93 3.32 -11.96
CA PRO A 31 0.50 3.49 -12.14
C PRO A 31 -0.32 2.26 -11.68
N GLU A 32 0.30 1.09 -11.57
CA GLU A 32 -0.39 -0.13 -11.12
C GLU A 32 -0.56 -0.16 -9.61
N LYS A 33 0.41 0.39 -8.88
CA LYS A 33 0.40 0.45 -7.41
C LYS A 33 -0.09 1.77 -6.83
N GLY A 34 0.01 2.87 -7.58
CA GLY A 34 -0.21 4.21 -7.04
C GLY A 34 0.89 4.64 -6.07
N SER A 35 2.14 4.26 -6.34
CA SER A 35 3.31 4.58 -5.52
C SER A 35 4.40 5.26 -6.33
N VAL A 36 5.33 5.93 -5.66
CA VAL A 36 6.61 6.35 -6.23
C VAL A 36 7.60 5.20 -6.06
N ASP A 37 8.05 4.63 -7.17
CA ASP A 37 9.00 3.51 -7.14
C ASP A 37 10.45 4.00 -7.22
N PHE A 38 10.72 5.14 -7.88
CA PHE A 38 12.08 5.64 -8.07
C PHE A 38 12.16 7.17 -7.99
N LEU A 39 13.28 7.68 -7.47
CA LEU A 39 13.67 9.09 -7.47
C LEU A 39 14.83 9.29 -8.45
N THR A 40 14.61 10.03 -9.53
CA THR A 40 15.69 10.36 -10.47
C THR A 40 16.64 11.39 -9.89
N ILE A 41 17.92 11.24 -10.21
CA ILE A 41 19.01 12.06 -9.67
C ILE A 41 19.56 12.96 -10.78
N GLU A 42 19.80 14.22 -10.43
CA GLU A 42 20.62 15.14 -11.21
C GLU A 42 22.00 15.27 -10.57
N GLN A 43 23.04 15.14 -11.40
CA GLN A 43 24.45 15.28 -11.03
C GLN A 43 25.12 16.16 -12.09
N GLU A 44 25.96 17.11 -11.67
CA GLU A 44 26.61 18.08 -12.58
C GLU A 44 27.55 17.42 -13.61
N ASP A 45 28.11 16.25 -13.27
CA ASP A 45 29.15 15.57 -14.07
C ASP A 45 28.63 14.41 -14.96
N VAL A 46 27.32 14.17 -15.06
CA VAL A 46 26.79 12.99 -15.77
C VAL A 46 26.46 13.32 -17.22
N ALA A 47 27.42 13.07 -18.09
CA ALA A 47 27.26 13.21 -19.54
C ALA A 47 26.41 12.07 -20.18
N PHE A 48 26.23 10.92 -19.52
CA PHE A 48 25.50 9.77 -20.07
C PHE A 48 24.87 8.90 -18.97
N GLY A 49 23.54 8.85 -18.91
CA GLY A 49 22.77 7.88 -18.10
C GLY A 49 21.71 8.51 -17.19
N LEU A 50 20.48 7.98 -17.25
CA LEU A 50 19.41 8.37 -16.33
C LEU A 50 19.55 7.58 -15.03
N LYS A 51 20.14 8.19 -14.01
CA LYS A 51 20.30 7.57 -12.70
C LYS A 51 19.05 7.78 -11.84
N ALA A 52 18.69 6.79 -11.03
CA ALA A 52 17.68 6.94 -10.00
C ALA A 52 17.99 6.10 -8.76
N ILE A 53 17.22 6.34 -7.70
CA ILE A 53 17.24 5.58 -6.45
C ILE A 53 15.87 4.92 -6.28
N PRO A 54 15.79 3.58 -6.09
CA PRO A 54 14.53 2.94 -5.72
C PRO A 54 14.05 3.48 -4.37
N PHE A 55 12.76 3.76 -4.25
CA PHE A 55 12.19 4.31 -3.00
C PHE A 55 12.51 3.43 -1.79
N LYS A 56 12.52 2.10 -1.98
CA LYS A 56 12.88 1.12 -0.95
C LYS A 56 14.30 1.25 -0.37
N LYS A 57 15.21 1.96 -1.05
CA LYS A 57 16.57 2.22 -0.58
C LYS A 57 16.71 3.58 0.13
N ILE A 58 15.64 4.37 0.17
CA ILE A 58 15.60 5.63 0.90
C ILE A 58 15.41 5.30 2.38
N VAL A 59 16.24 5.89 3.21
CA VAL A 59 16.16 5.75 4.67
C VAL A 59 15.22 6.80 5.25
N GLY A 60 15.22 8.01 4.69
CA GLY A 60 14.29 9.05 5.11
C GLY A 60 14.23 10.24 4.16
N ILE A 61 13.10 10.96 4.23
CA ILE A 61 12.85 12.19 3.48
C ILE A 61 12.67 13.32 4.50
N GLY A 62 13.74 14.09 4.71
CA GLY A 62 13.74 15.23 5.62
C GLY A 62 13.19 16.51 4.99
N GLU A 63 13.32 17.63 5.70
CA GLU A 63 13.07 18.96 5.15
C GLU A 63 14.27 19.50 4.35
N PHE A 64 15.48 19.07 4.71
CA PHE A 64 16.72 19.53 4.11
C PHE A 64 17.29 18.56 3.07
N ALA A 65 17.10 17.25 3.25
CA ALA A 65 17.74 16.24 2.42
C ALA A 65 16.94 14.94 2.38
N VAL A 66 17.16 14.17 1.32
CA VAL A 66 16.79 12.75 1.24
C VAL A 66 18.02 11.93 1.63
N THR A 67 17.89 10.99 2.55
CA THR A 67 19.00 10.18 3.03
C THR A 67 18.93 8.74 2.51
N VAL A 68 20.09 8.20 2.18
CA VAL A 68 20.28 6.79 1.77
C VAL A 68 21.44 6.19 2.53
N GLU A 69 21.51 4.86 2.63
CA GLU A 69 22.60 4.21 3.35
C GLU A 69 23.98 4.53 2.74
N ASP A 70 24.10 4.40 1.42
CA ASP A 70 25.37 4.50 0.69
C ASP A 70 25.16 4.85 -0.79
N ASP A 71 26.23 5.23 -1.50
CA ASP A 71 26.22 5.57 -2.94
C ASP A 71 25.75 4.43 -3.85
N ARG A 72 25.89 3.18 -3.40
CA ARG A 72 25.38 1.94 -4.03
C ARG A 72 23.87 1.88 -4.11
N ALA A 73 23.16 2.83 -3.49
CA ALA A 73 21.72 2.96 -3.66
C ALA A 73 21.35 3.39 -5.09
N VAL A 74 22.24 4.09 -5.78
CA VAL A 74 22.03 4.61 -7.13
C VAL A 74 22.10 3.49 -8.17
N ILE A 75 21.13 3.48 -9.08
CA ILE A 75 21.03 2.55 -10.21
C ILE A 75 20.91 3.30 -11.52
N ASP A 76 21.39 2.70 -12.60
CA ASP A 76 21.11 3.18 -13.95
C ASP A 76 19.77 2.62 -14.43
N LEU A 77 18.84 3.50 -14.81
CA LEU A 77 17.53 3.10 -15.30
C LEU A 77 17.60 2.48 -16.69
N ALA A 78 18.62 2.80 -17.47
CA ALA A 78 18.83 2.21 -18.79
C ALA A 78 19.02 0.69 -18.69
N GLU A 79 19.56 0.20 -17.58
CA GLU A 79 19.83 -1.23 -17.35
C GLU A 79 18.61 -2.01 -16.82
N ILE A 80 17.54 -1.32 -16.40
CA ILE A 80 16.33 -1.96 -15.84
C ILE A 80 15.17 -1.85 -16.84
N PRO A 81 14.74 -2.95 -17.48
CA PRO A 81 13.68 -2.93 -18.49
C PRO A 81 12.35 -2.34 -18.00
N ILE A 82 11.97 -2.66 -16.75
CA ILE A 82 10.73 -2.17 -16.13
C ILE A 82 10.81 -0.66 -15.88
N ALA A 83 11.97 -0.15 -15.44
CA ALA A 83 12.14 1.27 -15.19
C ALA A 83 12.16 2.07 -16.51
N ASN A 84 12.77 1.54 -17.57
CA ASN A 84 12.66 2.10 -18.92
C ASN A 84 11.21 2.17 -19.39
N GLN A 85 10.38 1.18 -19.11
CA GLN A 85 8.95 1.25 -19.43
C GLN A 85 8.23 2.35 -18.66
N LEU A 86 8.50 2.49 -17.36
CA LEU A 86 7.89 3.55 -16.54
C LEU A 86 8.32 4.95 -17.02
N VAL A 87 9.59 5.13 -17.37
CA VAL A 87 10.12 6.37 -17.94
C VAL A 87 9.48 6.67 -19.30
N ASN A 88 9.41 5.67 -20.19
CA ASN A 88 8.82 5.83 -21.53
C ASN A 88 7.31 6.09 -21.48
N LYS A 89 6.59 5.51 -20.51
CA LYS A 89 5.18 5.81 -20.29
C LYS A 89 4.96 7.27 -19.87
N GLN A 90 6.00 7.96 -19.36
CA GLN A 90 5.97 9.35 -18.93
C GLN A 90 4.75 9.67 -18.05
N ILE A 91 4.40 8.74 -17.15
CA ILE A 91 3.27 8.92 -16.24
C ILE A 91 3.57 10.11 -15.35
N ARG A 92 2.65 11.06 -15.32
CA ARG A 92 2.74 12.27 -14.52
C ARG A 92 1.44 12.41 -13.75
N ILE A 93 1.54 12.85 -12.51
CA ILE A 93 0.36 13.24 -11.73
C ILE A 93 0.17 14.75 -11.82
N LYS A 94 1.24 15.50 -11.60
CA LYS A 94 1.24 16.96 -11.71
C LYS A 94 0.91 17.44 -13.12
N ASN A 95 0.05 18.46 -13.22
CA ASN A 95 -0.47 19.07 -14.45
C ASN A 95 -1.29 18.11 -15.33
N THR A 96 -1.92 17.08 -14.74
CA THR A 96 -2.85 16.20 -15.46
C THR A 96 -4.30 16.56 -15.16
N LYS A 97 -5.20 16.24 -16.09
CA LYS A 97 -6.63 16.47 -15.91
C LYS A 97 -7.26 15.30 -15.17
N ALA A 98 -8.00 15.56 -14.11
CA ALA A 98 -8.77 14.54 -13.38
C ALA A 98 -10.18 14.42 -13.96
N MET A 99 -10.57 13.19 -14.34
CA MET A 99 -11.85 12.91 -14.99
C MET A 99 -12.51 11.66 -14.41
N THR A 100 -13.82 11.68 -14.25
CA THR A 100 -14.59 10.50 -13.85
C THR A 100 -14.69 9.48 -14.99
N ARG A 101 -15.10 8.23 -14.71
CA ARG A 101 -15.31 7.21 -15.75
C ARG A 101 -16.43 7.58 -16.72
N LYS A 102 -17.39 8.40 -16.29
CA LYS A 102 -18.44 8.96 -17.15
C LYS A 102 -17.98 10.16 -17.98
N GLY A 103 -16.74 10.61 -17.82
CA GLY A 103 -16.18 11.70 -18.62
C GLY A 103 -16.39 13.10 -18.03
N GLU A 104 -16.80 13.21 -16.77
CA GLU A 104 -16.92 14.49 -16.09
C GLU A 104 -15.54 14.99 -15.66
N LEU A 105 -15.19 16.21 -16.07
CA LEU A 105 -13.91 16.83 -15.73
C LEU A 105 -14.01 17.47 -14.34
N LEU A 106 -13.25 16.96 -13.38
CA LEU A 106 -13.23 17.50 -12.02
C LEU A 106 -12.31 18.71 -11.89
N GLY A 107 -11.19 18.71 -12.62
CA GLY A 107 -10.20 19.77 -12.52
C GLY A 107 -8.82 19.35 -13.01
N GLU A 108 -7.82 20.17 -12.69
CA GLU A 108 -6.41 19.91 -12.99
C GLU A 108 -5.61 19.64 -11.72
N VAL A 109 -4.74 18.64 -11.76
CA VAL A 109 -3.89 18.26 -10.65
C VAL A 109 -2.72 19.24 -10.51
N THR A 110 -2.63 19.92 -9.38
CA THR A 110 -1.55 20.88 -9.08
C THR A 110 -0.42 20.26 -8.28
N GLU A 111 -0.73 19.32 -7.38
CA GLU A 111 0.24 18.72 -6.47
C GLU A 111 -0.23 17.32 -6.01
N PHE A 112 0.65 16.52 -5.42
CA PHE A 112 0.28 15.25 -4.79
C PHE A 112 1.09 14.98 -3.51
N PHE A 113 0.51 14.15 -2.66
CA PHE A 113 1.02 13.82 -1.35
C PHE A 113 1.50 12.38 -1.31
N ILE A 114 2.64 12.16 -0.67
CA ILE A 114 3.35 10.90 -0.62
C ILE A 114 3.58 10.53 0.85
N ASN A 115 3.36 9.27 1.17
CA ASN A 115 3.85 8.68 2.40
C ASN A 115 5.38 8.56 2.31
N ASP A 116 6.08 9.25 3.20
CA ASP A 116 7.54 9.34 3.27
C ASP A 116 8.22 8.03 3.67
N GLU A 117 7.48 7.09 4.25
CA GLU A 117 7.98 5.76 4.64
C GLU A 117 7.72 4.72 3.54
N THR A 118 6.50 4.70 2.97
CA THR A 118 6.10 3.65 2.01
C THR A 118 6.26 4.06 0.55
N GLY A 119 6.28 5.36 0.25
CA GLY A 119 6.27 5.90 -1.11
C GLY A 119 4.90 5.89 -1.77
N GLU A 120 3.85 5.48 -1.06
CA GLU A 120 2.48 5.46 -1.57
C GLU A 120 1.92 6.87 -1.74
N ILE A 121 1.19 7.09 -2.82
CA ILE A 121 0.48 8.35 -3.03
C ILE A 121 -0.76 8.32 -2.14
N MET A 122 -0.86 9.25 -1.20
CA MET A 122 -1.97 9.33 -0.24
C MET A 122 -3.13 10.16 -0.79
N GLY A 123 -2.83 11.16 -1.62
CA GLY A 123 -3.84 12.06 -2.13
C GLY A 123 -3.27 13.03 -3.15
N ILE A 124 -4.18 13.74 -3.80
CA ILE A 124 -3.89 14.59 -4.94
C ILE A 124 -4.60 15.92 -4.74
N HIS A 125 -3.85 17.00 -4.94
CA HIS A 125 -4.37 18.35 -4.93
C HIS A 125 -4.87 18.71 -6.33
N LEU A 126 -6.11 19.14 -6.40
CA LEU A 126 -6.87 19.47 -7.60
C LEU A 126 -7.26 20.95 -7.57
N GLN A 127 -7.21 21.59 -8.72
CA GLN A 127 -7.79 22.90 -8.95
C GLN A 127 -9.08 22.74 -9.75
N THR A 128 -10.20 23.11 -9.14
CA THR A 128 -11.55 22.97 -9.70
C THR A 128 -12.26 24.33 -9.63
N GLU A 129 -12.73 24.85 -10.76
CA GLU A 129 -13.52 26.10 -10.87
C GLU A 129 -13.08 27.27 -9.95
N GLY A 130 -11.76 27.45 -9.76
CA GLY A 130 -11.20 28.54 -8.96
C GLY A 130 -11.02 28.24 -7.46
N ARG A 131 -11.37 27.05 -6.98
CA ARG A 131 -11.03 26.54 -5.64
C ARG A 131 -10.00 25.42 -5.71
N GLN A 132 -9.25 25.29 -4.62
CA GLN A 132 -8.38 24.16 -4.36
C GLN A 132 -9.17 23.08 -3.64
N ALA A 133 -9.00 21.84 -4.08
CA ALA A 133 -9.67 20.67 -3.53
C ALA A 133 -8.67 19.51 -3.48
N ILE A 134 -8.93 18.54 -2.63
CA ILE A 134 -8.05 17.41 -2.39
C ILE A 134 -8.84 16.13 -2.53
N LEU A 135 -8.27 15.20 -3.27
CA LEU A 135 -8.83 13.88 -3.51
C LEU A 135 -7.92 12.81 -2.93
N SER A 136 -8.48 11.97 -2.08
CA SER A 136 -7.81 10.77 -1.58
C SER A 136 -7.46 9.82 -2.74
N SER A 137 -6.28 9.21 -2.68
CA SER A 137 -5.82 8.28 -3.73
C SER A 137 -6.69 7.04 -3.86
N GLU A 138 -7.50 6.71 -2.85
CA GLU A 138 -8.47 5.60 -2.88
C GLU A 138 -9.52 5.74 -4.00
N TRP A 139 -9.80 6.97 -4.42
CA TRP A 139 -10.76 7.27 -5.49
C TRP A 139 -10.10 7.30 -6.86
N VAL A 140 -8.78 7.18 -6.94
CA VAL A 140 -8.01 7.19 -8.18
C VAL A 140 -7.94 5.78 -8.74
N LEU A 141 -8.46 5.61 -9.94
CA LEU A 141 -8.54 4.32 -10.62
C LEU A 141 -7.40 4.11 -11.61
N THR A 142 -6.89 5.19 -12.22
CA THR A 142 -5.83 5.09 -13.21
C THR A 142 -4.97 6.35 -13.25
N TYR A 143 -3.65 6.15 -13.17
CA TYR A 143 -2.64 7.17 -13.39
C TYR A 143 -2.18 7.13 -14.85
N GLY A 144 -2.71 8.03 -15.68
CA GLY A 144 -2.31 8.17 -17.09
C GLY A 144 -1.19 9.18 -17.30
N LYS A 145 -0.76 9.33 -18.56
CA LYS A 145 0.21 10.34 -18.97
C LYS A 145 -0.36 11.75 -18.92
N ASP A 146 -1.59 11.92 -19.42
CA ASP A 146 -2.25 13.23 -19.56
C ASP A 146 -3.54 13.35 -18.73
N ILE A 147 -4.15 12.21 -18.38
CA ILE A 147 -5.45 12.13 -17.70
C ILE A 147 -5.35 11.17 -16.52
N LEU A 148 -5.92 11.60 -15.40
CA LEU A 148 -6.10 10.80 -14.20
C LEU A 148 -7.57 10.41 -14.08
N ILE A 149 -7.85 9.11 -14.07
CA ILE A 149 -9.22 8.60 -14.03
C ILE A 149 -9.60 8.31 -12.59
N VAL A 150 -10.75 8.83 -12.16
CA VAL A 150 -11.25 8.68 -10.79
C VAL A 150 -12.65 8.07 -10.75
N SER A 151 -13.07 7.61 -9.58
CA SER A 151 -14.41 7.11 -9.33
C SER A 151 -15.47 8.20 -9.48
N GLU A 152 -16.70 7.78 -9.74
CA GLU A 152 -17.88 8.65 -9.83
C GLU A 152 -18.23 9.32 -8.50
N THR A 153 -17.74 8.77 -7.40
CA THR A 153 -17.90 9.28 -6.03
C THR A 153 -16.80 10.26 -5.63
N ALA A 154 -15.78 10.45 -6.48
CA ALA A 154 -14.71 11.41 -6.25
C ALA A 154 -15.18 12.87 -6.09
N PRO A 155 -16.11 13.41 -6.92
CA PRO A 155 -16.58 14.80 -6.74
C PRO A 155 -17.22 15.05 -5.38
N ASP A 156 -17.94 14.06 -4.84
CA ASP A 156 -18.62 14.15 -3.53
C ASP A 156 -17.65 13.98 -2.35
N SER A 157 -16.44 13.45 -2.59
CA SER A 157 -15.41 13.22 -1.57
C SER A 157 -14.24 14.21 -1.67
N LEU A 158 -14.40 15.31 -2.41
CA LEU A 158 -13.41 16.38 -2.46
C LEU A 158 -13.34 17.08 -1.10
N LEU A 159 -12.13 17.19 -0.56
CA LEU A 159 -11.82 17.89 0.68
C LEU A 159 -11.25 19.28 0.36
N ASP A 160 -11.56 20.29 1.15
CA ASP A 160 -11.04 21.65 0.92
C ASP A 160 -9.65 21.87 1.57
N ASP A 161 -9.23 21.00 2.51
CA ASP A 161 -7.98 21.16 3.28
C ASP A 161 -7.09 19.91 3.32
N ALA A 162 -5.78 20.10 3.17
CA ALA A 162 -4.78 19.00 3.21
C ALA A 162 -4.63 18.41 4.61
N GLY A 163 -4.90 19.24 5.63
CA GLY A 163 -5.04 18.79 7.00
C GLY A 163 -6.15 17.75 7.16
N MET A 164 -7.18 17.75 6.32
CA MET A 164 -8.29 16.78 6.39
C MET A 164 -8.00 15.43 5.73
N LEU A 165 -6.89 15.30 4.98
CA LEU A 165 -6.30 13.97 4.71
C LEU A 165 -5.80 13.33 6.02
N ALA A 166 -5.42 14.16 7.01
CA ALA A 166 -5.04 13.75 8.34
C ALA A 166 -6.18 13.88 9.38
N GLU A 167 -7.15 14.79 9.26
CA GLU A 167 -8.26 14.95 10.25
C GLU A 167 -9.45 14.00 10.03
N LYS A 168 -9.46 13.18 8.98
CA LYS A 168 -10.25 11.93 9.01
C LYS A 168 -9.63 10.87 9.94
N ILE A 169 -8.45 11.17 10.49
CA ILE A 169 -7.73 10.36 11.47
C ILE A 169 -7.79 11.01 12.88
N GLU A 170 -8.08 12.31 13.04
CA GLU A 170 -8.14 12.97 14.37
C GLU A 170 -9.18 14.12 14.34
N ALA A 171 -10.36 14.05 14.98
CA ALA A 171 -10.58 14.39 16.40
C ALA A 171 -12.07 14.15 16.80
N PRO A 172 -12.40 13.94 18.10
CA PRO A 172 -11.64 14.43 19.24
C PRO A 172 -11.12 13.36 20.19
N ILE A 173 -9.82 13.49 20.47
CA ILE A 173 -9.15 12.91 21.63
C ILE A 173 -9.49 13.79 22.85
N HIS A 174 -10.37 13.30 23.71
CA HIS A 174 -10.29 13.47 25.16
C HIS A 174 -10.47 12.03 25.66
N GLU A 175 -9.51 11.32 26.23
CA GLU A 175 -8.30 11.70 26.94
C GLU A 175 -7.21 10.65 26.69
N ALA A 176 -5.99 11.16 26.52
CA ALA A 176 -4.68 10.50 26.53
C ALA A 176 -4.58 9.07 27.11
N ASN A 177 -4.14 8.09 26.29
CA ASN A 177 -3.03 7.14 26.60
C ASN A 177 -2.91 5.87 25.71
N GLU A 178 -3.67 5.67 24.62
CA GLU A 178 -3.78 4.31 24.01
C GLU A 178 -3.24 4.14 22.57
N ALA A 179 -2.41 5.06 22.07
CA ALA A 179 -2.03 5.09 20.64
C ALA A 179 -0.99 4.04 20.17
N GLU A 180 -0.41 3.23 21.05
CA GLU A 180 0.45 2.08 20.65
C GLU A 180 -0.35 0.78 20.42
N ALA A 181 -1.63 0.73 20.77
CA ALA A 181 -2.45 -0.49 20.70
C ALA A 181 -3.31 -0.62 19.43
N GLU A 182 -3.61 0.49 18.72
CA GLU A 182 -4.65 0.49 17.67
C GLU A 182 -4.16 0.10 16.27
N THR A 183 -2.90 0.33 15.89
CA THR A 183 -2.35 -0.16 14.60
C THR A 183 -2.24 -1.69 14.58
N ALA A 184 -1.85 -2.29 15.70
CA ALA A 184 -1.94 -3.74 15.90
C ALA A 184 -3.40 -4.21 15.88
N ALA A 185 -4.31 -3.48 16.54
CA ALA A 185 -5.73 -3.86 16.57
C ALA A 185 -6.41 -3.77 15.20
N ILE A 186 -6.08 -2.84 14.30
CA ILE A 186 -6.74 -2.73 12.99
C ILE A 186 -6.25 -3.81 12.01
N GLU A 187 -4.95 -4.14 12.04
CA GLU A 187 -4.42 -5.31 11.31
C GLU A 187 -4.96 -6.61 11.91
N GLU A 188 -4.98 -6.74 13.24
CA GLU A 188 -5.62 -7.86 13.93
C GLU A 188 -7.12 -7.92 13.62
N ILE A 189 -7.86 -6.82 13.52
CA ILE A 189 -9.30 -6.82 13.21
C ILE A 189 -9.51 -7.23 11.75
N LYS A 190 -8.68 -6.81 10.80
CA LYS A 190 -8.76 -7.27 9.41
C LYS A 190 -8.38 -8.74 9.26
N GLU A 191 -7.31 -9.18 9.93
CA GLU A 191 -6.86 -10.56 9.91
C GLU A 191 -7.81 -11.48 10.69
N GLN A 192 -8.33 -11.04 11.84
CA GLN A 192 -9.37 -11.74 12.61
C GLN A 192 -10.69 -11.79 11.84
N ASN A 193 -11.10 -10.73 11.13
CA ASN A 193 -12.32 -10.76 10.32
C ASN A 193 -12.17 -11.69 9.11
N ALA A 194 -11.02 -11.68 8.44
CA ALA A 194 -10.72 -12.61 7.35
C ALA A 194 -10.63 -14.06 7.83
N LEU A 195 -9.98 -14.29 8.97
CA LEU A 195 -9.84 -15.61 9.60
C LEU A 195 -11.17 -16.10 10.17
N LYS A 196 -12.02 -15.21 10.69
CA LYS A 196 -13.37 -15.54 11.16
C LYS A 196 -14.31 -15.88 10.01
N ALA A 197 -14.28 -15.11 8.91
CA ALA A 197 -15.03 -15.43 7.69
C ALA A 197 -14.58 -16.77 7.07
N LEU A 198 -13.28 -17.07 7.09
CA LEU A 198 -12.76 -18.37 6.65
C LEU A 198 -13.22 -19.52 7.57
N ARG A 199 -13.19 -19.31 8.89
CA ARG A 199 -13.64 -20.29 9.89
C ARG A 199 -15.14 -20.58 9.80
N GLU A 200 -15.96 -19.55 9.60
CA GLU A 200 -17.42 -19.69 9.43
C GLU A 200 -17.74 -20.52 8.19
N LYS A 201 -17.05 -20.25 7.06
CA LYS A 201 -17.20 -21.03 5.84
C LYS A 201 -16.75 -22.48 5.98
N GLN A 202 -15.65 -22.72 6.70
CA GLN A 202 -15.17 -24.07 6.99
C GLN A 202 -16.10 -24.84 7.93
N MET A 203 -16.73 -24.15 8.90
CA MET A 203 -17.73 -24.73 9.80
C MET A 203 -18.94 -25.23 9.02
N GLU A 204 -19.50 -24.39 8.14
CA GLU A 204 -20.65 -24.73 7.31
C GLU A 204 -20.38 -25.95 6.41
N LEU A 205 -19.15 -26.08 5.89
CA LEU A 205 -18.77 -27.16 4.98
C LEU A 205 -18.51 -28.50 5.66
N LEU A 206 -18.07 -28.51 6.92
CA LEU A 206 -17.70 -29.75 7.63
C LEU A 206 -18.75 -30.22 8.62
N GLN A 207 -19.62 -29.33 9.08
CA GLN A 207 -20.64 -29.67 10.07
C GLN A 207 -21.63 -30.70 9.50
N GLY A 208 -21.85 -31.78 10.24
CA GLY A 208 -22.72 -32.90 9.83
C GLY A 208 -22.03 -33.94 8.94
N LYS A 209 -20.79 -33.72 8.51
CA LYS A 209 -20.02 -34.72 7.73
C LYS A 209 -19.47 -35.82 8.62
N ARG A 210 -19.37 -37.03 8.08
CA ARG A 210 -18.77 -38.18 8.77
C ARG A 210 -17.29 -38.30 8.41
N VAL A 211 -16.48 -38.56 9.43
CA VAL A 211 -15.03 -38.75 9.32
C VAL A 211 -14.72 -40.17 8.85
N LYS A 212 -13.84 -40.31 7.85
CA LYS A 212 -13.43 -41.61 7.26
C LYS A 212 -12.23 -42.24 7.94
N LYS A 213 -11.35 -41.44 8.55
CA LYS A 213 -10.09 -41.88 9.19
C LYS A 213 -9.85 -41.14 10.49
N ASP A 214 -9.10 -41.74 11.40
CA ASP A 214 -8.72 -41.08 12.65
C ASP A 214 -7.92 -39.81 12.31
N ILE A 215 -8.31 -38.69 12.92
CA ILE A 215 -7.66 -37.39 12.79
C ILE A 215 -6.78 -37.20 14.01
N PHE A 216 -5.51 -36.84 13.77
CA PHE A 216 -4.51 -36.69 14.81
C PHE A 216 -4.21 -35.22 15.09
N ASP A 217 -3.85 -34.91 16.33
CA ASP A 217 -3.30 -33.62 16.72
C ASP A 217 -1.82 -33.49 16.31
N LEU A 218 -1.20 -32.33 16.55
CA LEU A 218 0.21 -32.10 16.24
C LEU A 218 1.17 -32.96 17.07
N ASN A 219 0.70 -33.57 18.16
CA ASN A 219 1.47 -34.44 19.05
C ASN A 219 1.28 -35.93 18.74
N GLY A 220 0.49 -36.28 17.72
CA GLY A 220 0.21 -37.65 17.31
C GLY A 220 -0.89 -38.37 18.11
N HIS A 221 -1.70 -37.66 18.91
CA HIS A 221 -2.86 -38.22 19.58
C HIS A 221 -4.13 -38.10 18.73
N ILE A 222 -5.07 -39.03 18.90
CA ILE A 222 -6.33 -39.02 18.17
C ILE A 222 -7.22 -37.89 18.69
N LEU A 223 -7.48 -36.91 17.84
CA LEU A 223 -8.38 -35.79 18.09
C LEU A 223 -9.83 -36.16 17.77
N ILE A 224 -10.06 -36.84 16.64
CA ILE A 224 -11.40 -37.28 16.18
C ILE A 224 -11.30 -38.69 15.62
N LYS A 225 -12.11 -39.62 16.14
CA LYS A 225 -12.13 -41.01 15.66
C LYS A 225 -12.88 -41.15 14.34
N ALA A 226 -12.42 -42.08 13.51
CA ALA A 226 -13.11 -42.51 12.30
C ALA A 226 -14.56 -42.95 12.63
N GLY A 227 -15.49 -42.55 11.77
CA GLY A 227 -16.93 -42.82 11.92
C GLY A 227 -17.70 -41.76 12.74
N THR A 228 -17.00 -40.80 13.36
CA THR A 228 -17.63 -39.71 14.12
C THR A 228 -18.31 -38.71 13.17
N ILE A 229 -19.49 -38.21 13.55
CA ILE A 229 -20.17 -37.11 12.86
C ILE A 229 -19.64 -35.80 13.42
N LEU A 230 -19.21 -34.89 12.54
CA LEU A 230 -18.64 -33.61 12.92
C LEU A 230 -19.71 -32.68 13.46
N THR A 231 -19.52 -32.26 14.71
CA THR A 231 -20.27 -31.20 15.35
C THR A 231 -19.41 -29.94 15.37
N ALA A 232 -20.03 -28.80 15.69
CA ALA A 232 -19.30 -27.53 15.80
C ALA A 232 -18.10 -27.64 16.77
N GLU A 233 -18.24 -28.40 17.86
CA GLU A 233 -17.17 -28.63 18.83
C GLU A 233 -15.97 -29.38 18.24
N HIS A 234 -16.19 -30.35 17.33
CA HIS A 234 -15.10 -31.08 16.68
C HIS A 234 -14.31 -30.20 15.71
N ILE A 235 -14.99 -29.30 15.01
CA ILE A 235 -14.37 -28.39 14.04
C ILE A 235 -13.59 -27.29 14.77
N VAL A 236 -14.12 -26.75 15.87
CA VAL A 236 -13.39 -25.81 16.72
C VAL A 236 -12.12 -26.44 17.28
N LYS A 237 -12.18 -27.69 17.77
CA LYS A 237 -10.99 -28.42 18.25
C LYS A 237 -9.92 -28.55 17.16
N ALA A 238 -10.31 -28.95 15.94
CA ALA A 238 -9.37 -29.06 14.82
C ALA A 238 -8.77 -27.69 14.40
N GLN A 239 -9.55 -26.61 14.49
CA GLN A 239 -9.06 -25.25 14.23
C GLN A 239 -8.06 -24.76 15.27
N THR A 240 -8.25 -25.14 16.55
CA THR A 240 -7.34 -24.78 17.65
C THR A 240 -6.00 -25.52 17.55
N GLU A 241 -6.01 -26.78 17.08
CA GLU A 241 -4.77 -27.54 16.83
C GLU A 241 -3.97 -27.01 15.64
N GLY A 242 -4.61 -26.29 14.71
CA GLY A 242 -3.95 -25.53 13.66
C GLY A 242 -4.25 -25.97 12.22
N PRO A 243 -3.70 -25.27 11.22
CA PRO A 243 -4.09 -25.43 9.81
C PRO A 243 -3.88 -26.84 9.25
N SER A 244 -2.81 -27.54 9.67
CA SER A 244 -2.48 -28.88 9.18
C SER A 244 -3.54 -29.92 9.54
N VAL A 245 -4.05 -29.87 10.78
CA VAL A 245 -5.11 -30.77 11.27
C VAL A 245 -6.43 -30.46 10.57
N MET A 246 -6.69 -29.19 10.31
CA MET A 246 -7.90 -28.75 9.59
C MET A 246 -7.93 -29.22 8.13
N ILE A 247 -6.78 -29.21 7.45
CA ILE A 247 -6.65 -29.73 6.08
C ILE A 247 -6.88 -31.25 6.07
N ASP A 248 -6.28 -31.98 7.01
CA ASP A 248 -6.43 -33.43 7.12
C ASP A 248 -7.88 -33.82 7.42
N LEU A 249 -8.55 -33.07 8.30
CA LEU A 249 -9.98 -33.22 8.57
C LEU A 249 -10.81 -32.98 7.30
N SER A 250 -10.56 -31.90 6.56
CA SER A 250 -11.30 -31.58 5.33
C SER A 250 -11.09 -32.60 4.21
N MET A 251 -9.96 -33.28 4.16
CA MET A 251 -9.68 -34.31 3.15
C MET A 251 -10.29 -35.66 3.50
N ASN A 252 -10.52 -35.95 4.77
CA ASN A 252 -10.97 -37.25 5.26
C ASN A 252 -12.44 -37.27 5.70
N VAL A 253 -13.27 -36.38 5.18
CA VAL A 253 -14.73 -36.41 5.39
C VAL A 253 -15.49 -36.94 4.17
N ASP A 254 -16.71 -37.41 4.39
CA ASP A 254 -17.65 -37.74 3.31
C ASP A 254 -18.06 -36.49 2.50
N ALA A 255 -18.35 -36.70 1.21
CA ALA A 255 -18.74 -35.63 0.30
C ALA A 255 -20.12 -35.07 0.66
#